data_AF-A0A402D569-F1
#
_entry.id   AF-A0A402D569-F1
#
_cell.length_a   1.000
_cell.length_b   1.000
_cell.length_c   1.000
_cell.angle_alpha   90.00
_cell.angle_beta   90.00
_cell.angle_gamma   90.00
#
_symmetry.space_group_name_H-M   'P 1'
#
loop_
_entity.id
_entity.type
_entity.pdbx_description
1 polymer ?
#
loop_
_entity_poly.entity_id
_entity_poly.type
_entity_poly.pdbx_seq_one_letter_code
_entity_poly.pdbx_strand_id
1 'polypeptide(L)'
;MFLRGNHEDLLIRSYEGDKRREELWLLNGGMATLSSFKLGGNSHWRRKFPKWAMDFVAATHVAVKFDHFHFVHAGVVPYGVDTEVEADLDPRLWIRHPFIKYGDSPGRIVVFGHTPTPDCRPLIHTNKVGLDTGAGQRGGRLSVGCFDDTRPRPRSPEFTLFQVCDDGTVTPDEAIRNVLTHLPKNEPTLRFSMPAIPTLPPASVE
;
A
#
# COMPACT_ATOMS: atom_id res chain seq x y z
N MET A 1 -5.77 -2.99 -10.81
CA MET A 1 -4.31 -3.21 -10.79
C MET A 1 -3.89 -3.26 -9.33
N PHE A 2 -3.08 -4.24 -8.93
CA PHE A 2 -2.60 -4.37 -7.55
C PHE A 2 -1.10 -4.11 -7.53
N LEU A 3 -0.65 -3.25 -6.62
CA LEU A 3 0.78 -3.00 -6.44
C LEU A 3 1.39 -4.05 -5.52
N ARG A 4 2.64 -4.39 -5.79
CA ARG A 4 3.46 -5.23 -4.92
C ARG A 4 4.04 -4.36 -3.82
N GLY A 5 3.84 -4.74 -2.56
CA GLY A 5 4.60 -4.21 -1.44
C GLY A 5 5.83 -5.04 -1.11
N ASN A 6 6.64 -4.55 -0.18
CA ASN A 6 7.76 -5.34 0.35
C ASN A 6 7.27 -6.61 1.07
N HIS A 7 6.08 -6.60 1.67
CA HIS A 7 5.53 -7.79 2.34
C HIS A 7 5.14 -8.89 1.33
N GLU A 8 4.61 -8.51 0.17
CA GLU A 8 4.34 -9.44 -0.92
C GLU A 8 5.63 -10.00 -1.54
N ASP A 9 6.65 -9.15 -1.75
CA ASP A 9 7.96 -9.60 -2.24
C ASP A 9 8.63 -10.56 -1.24
N LEU A 10 8.55 -10.25 0.05
CA LEU A 10 9.00 -11.13 1.13
C LEU A 10 8.26 -12.47 1.10
N LEU A 11 6.94 -12.49 0.93
CA LEU A 11 6.18 -13.74 0.78
C LEU A 11 6.64 -14.55 -0.44
N ILE A 12 6.84 -13.91 -1.60
CA ILE A 12 7.32 -14.57 -2.83
C ILE A 12 8.67 -15.24 -2.57
N ARG A 13 9.66 -14.48 -2.08
CA ARG A 13 11.01 -15.00 -1.80
C ARG A 13 10.99 -16.09 -0.74
N SER A 14 10.17 -15.92 0.29
CA SER A 14 9.94 -16.96 1.30
C SER A 14 9.41 -18.21 0.63
N TYR A 15 8.39 -18.11 -0.22
CA TYR A 15 7.79 -19.23 -0.94
C TYR A 15 8.81 -19.97 -1.82
N GLU A 16 9.73 -19.25 -2.46
CA GLU A 16 10.83 -19.78 -3.29
C GLU A 16 11.98 -20.42 -2.49
N GLY A 17 12.00 -20.24 -1.16
CA GLY A 17 12.93 -20.91 -0.26
C GLY A 17 14.06 -20.04 0.28
N ASP A 18 14.02 -18.72 0.06
CA ASP A 18 14.96 -17.77 0.67
C ASP A 18 14.74 -17.71 2.19
N LYS A 19 15.64 -18.32 2.95
CA LYS A 19 15.55 -18.44 4.42
C LYS A 19 15.69 -17.10 5.13
N ARG A 20 16.58 -16.24 4.65
CA ARG A 20 16.82 -14.92 5.22
C ARG A 20 15.56 -14.04 5.07
N ARG A 21 14.90 -14.13 3.92
CA ARG A 21 13.67 -13.37 3.66
C ARG A 21 12.46 -14.00 4.35
N GLU A 22 12.43 -15.32 4.52
CA GLU A 22 11.43 -16.00 5.36
C GLU A 22 11.47 -15.50 6.80
N GLU A 23 12.64 -15.43 7.44
CA GLU A 23 12.77 -14.90 8.80
C GLU A 23 12.23 -13.47 8.92
N LEU A 24 12.63 -12.59 7.99
CA LEU A 24 12.17 -11.21 7.97
C LEU A 24 10.66 -11.12 7.74
N TRP A 25 10.11 -11.92 6.82
CA TRP A 25 8.69 -11.97 6.51
C TRP A 25 7.86 -12.39 7.72
N LEU A 26 8.27 -13.46 8.39
CA LEU A 26 7.56 -14.01 9.55
C LEU A 26 7.45 -13.00 10.69
N LEU A 27 8.51 -12.21 10.91
CA LEU A 27 8.53 -11.10 11.88
C LEU A 27 7.65 -9.91 11.46
N ASN A 28 7.39 -9.74 10.17
CA ASN A 28 6.65 -8.61 9.59
C ASN A 28 5.26 -9.03 9.10
N GLY A 29 4.54 -9.80 9.91
CA GLY A 29 3.15 -10.20 9.65
C GLY A 29 2.98 -11.54 8.93
N GLY A 30 4.04 -12.17 8.45
CA GLY A 30 3.98 -13.48 7.80
C GLY A 30 3.39 -14.57 8.70
N MET A 31 3.69 -14.55 10.01
CA MET A 31 3.05 -15.46 10.97
C MET A 31 1.53 -15.28 11.05
N ALA A 32 1.04 -14.04 11.03
CA ALA A 32 -0.39 -13.74 11.02
C ALA A 32 -1.04 -14.19 9.69
N THR A 33 -0.37 -13.97 8.56
CA THR A 33 -0.79 -14.48 7.24
C THR A 33 -0.89 -16.00 7.23
N LEU A 34 0.12 -16.73 7.73
CA LEU A 34 0.05 -18.18 7.81
C LEU A 34 -1.09 -18.64 8.72
N SER A 35 -1.31 -17.94 9.83
CA SER A 35 -2.38 -18.27 10.78
C SER A 35 -3.77 -18.09 10.17
N SER A 36 -3.99 -17.06 9.34
CA SER A 36 -5.28 -16.85 8.65
C SER A 36 -5.61 -17.97 7.65
N PHE A 37 -4.58 -18.64 7.11
CA PHE A 37 -4.73 -19.84 6.28
C PHE A 37 -4.71 -21.17 7.07
N LYS A 38 -4.71 -21.13 8.41
CA LYS A 38 -4.58 -22.32 9.29
C LYS A 38 -3.26 -23.08 9.08
N LEU A 39 -2.18 -22.35 8.76
CA LEU A 39 -0.81 -22.85 8.53
C LEU A 39 0.19 -22.35 9.57
N GLY A 40 -0.25 -21.66 10.62
CA GLY A 40 0.63 -21.17 11.69
C GLY A 40 1.47 -22.29 12.31
N GLY A 41 2.77 -22.05 12.49
CA GLY A 41 3.73 -23.03 13.04
C GLY A 41 4.05 -24.21 12.12
N ASN A 42 3.54 -24.26 10.89
CA ASN A 42 3.78 -25.36 9.97
C ASN A 42 5.08 -25.15 9.17
N SER A 43 6.11 -25.96 9.42
CA SER A 43 7.39 -25.91 8.67
C SER A 43 7.26 -26.24 7.18
N HIS A 44 6.16 -26.87 6.76
CA HIS A 44 5.86 -27.23 5.37
C HIS A 44 4.77 -26.34 4.75
N TRP A 45 4.53 -25.14 5.30
CA TRP A 45 3.46 -24.24 4.86
C TRP A 45 3.43 -24.00 3.35
N ARG A 46 4.58 -23.91 2.68
CA ARG A 46 4.69 -23.67 1.22
C ARG A 46 3.89 -24.66 0.38
N ARG A 47 3.92 -25.94 0.75
CA ARG A 47 3.19 -27.01 0.04
C ARG A 47 1.68 -26.92 0.23
N LYS A 48 1.24 -26.27 1.31
CA LYS A 48 -0.17 -26.13 1.69
C LYS A 48 -0.72 -24.73 1.42
N PHE A 49 0.15 -23.76 1.12
CA PHE A 49 -0.26 -22.39 0.87
C PHE A 49 -1.13 -22.36 -0.39
N PRO A 50 -2.30 -21.70 -0.35
CA PRO A 50 -3.24 -21.79 -1.47
C PRO A 50 -2.64 -21.25 -2.76
N LYS A 51 -2.71 -22.04 -3.84
CA LYS A 51 -2.17 -21.67 -5.15
C LYS A 51 -2.75 -20.33 -5.63
N TRP A 52 -4.06 -20.13 -5.48
CA TRP A 52 -4.73 -18.89 -5.89
C TRP A 52 -4.16 -17.64 -5.21
N ALA A 53 -3.73 -17.76 -3.95
CA ALA A 53 -3.18 -16.64 -3.19
C ALA A 53 -1.78 -16.28 -3.71
N MET A 54 -0.95 -17.29 -4.00
CA MET A 54 0.33 -17.05 -4.68
C MET A 54 0.16 -16.52 -6.09
N ASP A 55 -0.80 -17.03 -6.86
CA ASP A 55 -1.09 -16.54 -8.21
C ASP A 55 -1.48 -15.05 -8.18
N PHE A 56 -2.30 -14.64 -7.20
CA PHE A 56 -2.65 -13.23 -6.98
C PHE A 56 -1.41 -12.39 -6.64
N VAL A 57 -0.61 -12.82 -5.66
CA VAL A 57 0.59 -12.10 -5.22
C VAL A 57 1.61 -11.99 -6.36
N ALA A 58 1.80 -13.05 -7.13
CA ALA A 58 2.70 -13.06 -8.29
C ALA A 58 2.23 -12.09 -9.40
N ALA A 59 0.92 -11.90 -9.56
CA ALA A 59 0.33 -10.99 -10.54
C ALA A 59 0.39 -9.50 -10.14
N THR A 60 0.86 -9.16 -8.93
CA THR A 60 1.03 -7.76 -8.50
C THR A 60 2.12 -7.04 -9.30
N HIS A 61 1.92 -5.76 -9.56
CA HIS A 61 2.86 -4.90 -10.29
C HIS A 61 3.78 -4.15 -9.34
N VAL A 62 5.08 -4.04 -9.65
CA VAL A 62 6.00 -3.23 -8.84
C VAL A 62 5.65 -1.74 -8.91
N ALA A 63 5.18 -1.26 -10.07
CA ALA A 63 4.72 0.10 -10.26
C ALA A 63 3.75 0.19 -11.44
N VAL A 64 2.90 1.22 -11.43
CA VAL A 64 1.97 1.55 -12.52
C VAL A 64 2.11 3.03 -12.84
N LYS A 65 2.21 3.37 -14.12
CA LYS A 65 2.34 4.74 -14.60
C LYS A 65 1.14 5.10 -15.47
N PHE A 66 0.61 6.28 -15.24
CA PHE A 66 -0.37 6.94 -16.09
C PHE A 66 0.25 8.22 -16.67
N ASP A 67 -0.52 9.18 -17.18
CA ASP A 67 0.06 10.38 -17.81
C ASP A 67 0.61 11.35 -16.76
N HIS A 68 -0.09 11.54 -15.65
CA HIS A 68 0.27 12.48 -14.59
C HIS A 68 0.63 11.80 -13.27
N PHE A 69 0.22 10.55 -13.05
CA PHE A 69 0.50 9.81 -11.82
C PHE A 69 1.45 8.61 -12.01
N HIS A 70 2.24 8.34 -10.98
CA HIS A 70 3.08 7.15 -10.85
C HIS A 70 2.80 6.48 -9.50
N PHE A 71 2.14 5.33 -9.54
CA PHE A 71 1.79 4.54 -8.37
C PHE A 71 2.88 3.51 -8.10
N VAL A 72 3.44 3.51 -6.88
CA VAL A 72 4.52 2.62 -6.46
C VAL A 72 4.44 2.44 -4.94
N HIS A 73 4.82 1.27 -4.41
CA HIS A 73 4.66 1.00 -2.98
C HIS A 73 5.45 1.94 -2.07
N ALA A 74 6.77 2.05 -2.26
CA ALA A 74 7.62 2.81 -1.34
C ALA A 74 8.09 4.16 -1.89
N GLY A 75 8.38 4.22 -3.19
CA GLY A 75 8.83 5.46 -3.82
C GLY A 75 9.66 5.23 -5.06
N VAL A 76 10.31 6.29 -5.52
CA VAL A 76 11.26 6.24 -6.65
C VAL A 76 12.68 6.54 -6.15
N VAL A 77 13.66 5.94 -6.81
CA VAL A 77 15.08 6.19 -6.54
C VAL A 77 15.45 7.59 -7.02
N PRO A 78 15.82 8.52 -6.11
CA PRO A 78 16.26 9.84 -6.53
C PRO A 78 17.64 9.78 -7.17
N TYR A 79 17.88 10.66 -8.15
CA TYR A 79 19.17 10.69 -8.83
C TYR A 79 20.29 11.14 -7.89
N GLY A 80 21.37 10.37 -7.85
CA GLY A 80 22.57 10.69 -7.05
C GLY A 80 22.39 10.53 -5.54
N VAL A 81 21.33 9.87 -5.09
CA VAL A 81 21.03 9.65 -3.67
C VAL A 81 21.18 8.17 -3.34
N ASP A 82 21.90 7.86 -2.25
CA ASP A 82 21.92 6.51 -1.70
C ASP A 82 20.52 6.14 -1.20
N THR A 83 20.02 5.00 -1.66
CA THR A 83 18.68 4.52 -1.31
C THR A 83 18.61 3.96 0.11
N GLU A 84 19.75 3.63 0.73
CA GLU A 84 19.83 2.89 1.99
C GLU A 84 19.15 1.50 1.94
N VAL A 85 18.91 0.98 0.73
CA VAL A 85 18.30 -0.34 0.49
C VAL A 85 19.39 -1.35 0.16
N GLU A 86 19.25 -2.57 0.69
CA GLU A 86 20.18 -3.67 0.38
C GLU A 86 20.24 -3.94 -1.13
N ALA A 87 21.42 -4.22 -1.65
CA ALA A 87 21.66 -4.32 -3.09
C ALA A 87 20.82 -5.38 -3.82
N ASP A 88 20.40 -6.44 -3.12
CA ASP A 88 19.56 -7.50 -3.68
C ASP A 88 18.05 -7.20 -3.59
N LEU A 89 17.64 -6.08 -2.99
CA LEU A 89 16.25 -5.66 -2.87
C LEU A 89 15.91 -4.58 -3.89
N ASP A 90 14.66 -4.55 -4.36
CA ASP A 90 14.17 -3.48 -5.23
C ASP A 90 13.86 -2.22 -4.40
N PRO A 91 14.56 -1.10 -4.61
CA PRO A 91 14.31 0.11 -3.83
C PRO A 91 12.89 0.65 -3.95
N ARG A 92 12.17 0.35 -5.04
CA ARG A 92 10.76 0.78 -5.21
C ARG A 92 9.82 0.17 -4.17
N LEU A 93 10.25 -0.92 -3.53
CA LEU A 93 9.50 -1.60 -2.47
C LEU A 93 9.99 -1.24 -1.06
N TRP A 94 11.16 -0.62 -0.92
CA TRP A 94 11.85 -0.49 0.37
C TRP A 94 12.34 0.91 0.71
N ILE A 95 12.46 1.83 -0.25
CA ILE A 95 12.99 3.17 -0.02
C ILE A 95 12.09 3.98 0.92
N ARG A 96 12.70 4.76 1.81
CA ARG A 96 11.99 5.56 2.82
C ARG A 96 12.40 7.03 2.76
N HIS A 97 13.12 7.48 3.78
CA HIS A 97 13.55 8.86 3.94
C HIS A 97 14.33 9.43 2.76
N PRO A 98 15.22 8.68 2.08
CA PRO A 98 15.91 9.20 0.91
C PRO A 98 14.95 9.71 -0.17
N PHE A 99 13.86 8.98 -0.44
CA PHE A 99 12.82 9.43 -1.38
C PHE A 99 11.93 10.54 -0.80
N ILE A 100 11.47 10.38 0.45
CA ILE A 100 10.54 11.33 1.10
C ILE A 100 11.16 12.73 1.22
N LYS A 101 12.43 12.80 1.62
CA LYS A 101 13.18 14.05 1.80
C LYS A 101 13.69 14.64 0.48
N TYR A 102 13.72 13.85 -0.60
CA TYR A 102 14.15 14.35 -1.88
C TYR A 102 13.18 15.40 -2.39
N GLY A 103 13.74 16.52 -2.85
CA GLY A 103 12.99 17.66 -3.32
C GLY A 103 12.14 17.37 -4.56
N ASP A 104 11.58 18.45 -5.10
CA ASP A 104 10.68 18.37 -6.23
C ASP A 104 11.43 17.87 -7.47
N SER A 105 10.97 16.73 -8.00
CA SER A 105 11.44 16.16 -9.25
C SER A 105 10.45 16.51 -10.36
N PRO A 106 10.91 17.01 -11.53
CA PRO A 106 10.04 17.22 -12.67
C PRO A 106 9.48 15.88 -13.17
N GLY A 107 8.17 15.76 -13.31
CA GLY A 107 7.53 14.55 -13.83
C GLY A 107 6.16 14.27 -13.25
N ARG A 108 5.81 12.98 -13.22
CA ARG A 108 4.55 12.47 -12.64
C ARG A 108 4.54 12.69 -11.13
N ILE A 109 3.35 12.90 -10.59
CA ILE A 109 3.11 12.88 -9.15
C ILE A 109 3.23 11.44 -8.67
N VAL A 110 4.11 11.19 -7.71
CA VAL A 110 4.33 9.86 -7.15
C VAL A 110 3.32 9.60 -6.04
N VAL A 111 2.48 8.58 -6.21
CA VAL A 111 1.54 8.13 -5.18
C VAL A 111 2.11 6.87 -4.55
N PHE A 112 2.31 6.89 -3.23
CA PHE A 112 3.04 5.85 -2.51
C PHE A 112 2.52 5.58 -1.10
N GLY A 113 3.06 4.54 -0.46
CA GLY A 113 2.81 4.16 0.92
C GLY A 113 4.11 3.77 1.64
N HIS A 114 4.15 2.58 2.24
CA HIS A 114 5.32 1.94 2.90
C HIS A 114 5.83 2.62 4.19
N THR A 115 5.89 3.95 4.21
CA THR A 115 6.37 4.71 5.36
C THR A 115 5.22 5.52 5.95
N PRO A 116 4.53 4.99 6.98
CA PRO A 116 3.49 5.74 7.64
C PRO A 116 4.05 6.99 8.31
N THR A 117 3.29 8.08 8.22
CA THR A 117 3.64 9.34 8.88
C THR A 117 3.42 9.25 10.39
N PRO A 118 4.22 9.97 11.21
CA PRO A 118 4.07 9.92 12.67
C PRO A 118 2.70 10.35 13.20
N ASP A 119 2.00 11.22 12.48
CA ASP A 119 0.66 11.72 12.83
C ASP A 119 -0.48 10.93 12.18
N CYS A 120 -0.16 9.83 11.46
CA CYS A 120 -1.11 9.01 10.71
C CYS A 120 -1.96 9.82 9.71
N ARG A 121 -1.41 10.91 9.17
CA ARG A 121 -2.03 11.71 8.10
C ARG A 121 -1.30 11.53 6.78
N PRO A 122 -1.97 11.62 5.62
CA PRO A 122 -1.29 11.55 4.34
C PRO A 122 -0.21 12.63 4.20
N LEU A 123 0.91 12.24 3.63
CA LEU A 123 1.99 13.15 3.27
C LEU A 123 1.67 13.79 1.92
N ILE A 124 1.68 15.12 1.85
CA ILE A 124 1.32 15.85 0.63
C ILE A 124 2.45 16.84 0.31
N HIS A 125 3.10 16.62 -0.83
CA HIS A 125 4.02 17.55 -1.47
C HIS A 125 3.59 17.80 -2.92
N THR A 126 4.13 18.83 -3.55
CA THR A 126 3.86 19.20 -4.96
C THR A 126 4.05 18.04 -5.95
N ASN A 127 5.00 17.14 -5.69
CA ASN A 127 5.34 16.03 -6.58
C ASN A 127 5.06 14.62 -6.03
N LYS A 128 4.52 14.50 -4.81
CA LYS A 128 4.26 13.19 -4.20
C LYS A 128 3.14 13.22 -3.15
N VAL A 129 2.41 12.11 -3.08
CA VAL A 129 1.32 11.88 -2.12
C VAL A 129 1.55 10.53 -1.44
N GLY A 130 1.78 10.53 -0.13
CA GLY A 130 1.89 9.34 0.70
C GLY A 130 0.56 9.02 1.36
N LEU A 131 -0.01 7.85 1.08
CA LEU A 131 -1.33 7.41 1.57
C LEU A 131 -1.25 6.37 2.70
N ASP A 132 -0.05 5.95 3.10
CA ASP A 132 0.11 5.07 4.25
C ASP A 132 -0.12 5.86 5.54
N THR A 133 -1.32 5.74 6.08
CA THR A 133 -1.74 6.34 7.36
C THR A 133 -1.75 5.32 8.49
N GLY A 134 -0.97 4.25 8.36
CA GLY A 134 -0.71 3.30 9.43
C GLY A 134 -1.87 2.35 9.73
N ALA A 135 -2.72 1.99 8.76
CA ALA A 135 -3.85 1.07 8.98
C ALA A 135 -3.46 -0.26 9.66
N GLY A 136 -2.21 -0.72 9.47
CA GLY A 136 -1.65 -1.90 10.12
C GLY A 136 -1.09 -1.66 11.53
N GLN A 137 -1.24 -0.45 12.08
CA GLN A 137 -0.67 -0.02 13.36
C GLN A 137 -1.76 0.49 14.30
N ARG A 138 -1.48 0.47 15.61
CA ARG A 138 -2.43 0.95 16.62
C ARG A 138 -2.69 2.45 16.42
N GLY A 139 -3.96 2.80 16.18
CA GLY A 139 -4.41 4.18 16.03
C GLY A 139 -4.28 4.75 14.61
N GLY A 140 -3.71 4.00 13.67
CA GLY A 140 -3.71 4.37 12.26
C GLY A 140 -5.02 4.01 11.58
N ARG A 141 -5.17 4.51 10.34
CA ARG A 141 -6.42 4.41 9.56
C ARG A 141 -6.11 4.00 8.14
N LEU A 142 -7.10 3.45 7.45
CA LEU A 142 -6.99 3.20 6.01
C LEU A 142 -7.45 4.43 5.23
N SER A 143 -6.50 5.06 4.52
CA SER A 143 -6.75 6.19 3.64
C SER A 143 -6.95 5.76 2.20
N VAL A 144 -7.82 6.47 1.49
CA VAL A 144 -8.10 6.25 0.07
C VAL A 144 -7.99 7.57 -0.68
N GLY A 145 -7.20 7.62 -1.76
CA GLY A 145 -7.07 8.77 -2.64
C GLY A 145 -7.80 8.54 -3.97
N CYS A 146 -8.62 9.50 -4.40
CA CYS A 146 -9.25 9.52 -5.71
C CYS A 146 -8.51 10.52 -6.61
N PHE A 147 -7.89 10.01 -7.68
CA PHE A 147 -7.05 10.77 -8.61
C PHE A 147 -7.67 10.77 -10.01
N ASP A 148 -7.74 11.95 -10.64
CA ASP A 148 -8.25 12.11 -12.01
C ASP A 148 -7.09 12.42 -12.96
N ASP A 149 -6.67 11.40 -13.72
CA ASP A 149 -5.58 11.51 -14.70
C ASP A 149 -6.06 12.00 -16.08
N THR A 150 -7.36 12.27 -16.24
CA THR A 150 -7.92 12.77 -17.52
C THR A 150 -7.86 14.28 -17.64
N ARG A 151 -7.56 14.98 -16.54
CA ARG A 151 -7.41 16.44 -16.49
C ARG A 151 -5.96 16.84 -16.77
N PRO A 152 -5.71 18.05 -17.28
CA PRO A 152 -4.35 18.56 -17.42
C PRO A 152 -3.57 18.47 -16.12
N ARG A 153 -2.28 18.09 -16.20
CA ARG A 153 -1.39 17.98 -15.05
C ARG A 153 -1.50 19.21 -14.12
N PRO A 154 -1.97 19.03 -12.89
CA PRO A 154 -2.04 20.14 -11.95
C PRO A 154 -0.63 20.50 -11.46
N ARG A 155 -0.42 21.76 -11.03
CA ARG A 155 0.88 22.21 -10.47
C ARG A 155 1.20 21.55 -9.14
N SER A 156 0.17 21.09 -8.43
CA SER A 156 0.21 20.36 -7.17
C SER A 156 -0.78 19.20 -7.25
N PRO A 157 -0.69 18.15 -6.41
CA PRO A 157 -1.64 17.06 -6.46
C PRO A 157 -3.06 17.54 -6.19
N GLU A 158 -3.96 17.31 -7.13
CA GLU A 158 -5.40 17.46 -6.95
C GLU A 158 -6.00 16.06 -6.79
N PHE A 159 -6.55 15.77 -5.62
CA PHE A 159 -7.18 14.50 -5.32
C PHE A 159 -8.17 14.65 -4.16
N THR A 160 -9.18 13.77 -4.12
CA THR A 160 -10.09 13.69 -2.98
C THR A 160 -9.61 12.60 -2.04
N LEU A 161 -9.46 12.93 -0.76
CA LEU A 161 -9.09 11.98 0.27
C LEU A 161 -10.33 11.47 1.02
N PHE A 162 -10.38 10.17 1.22
CA PHE A 162 -11.37 9.50 2.04
C PHE A 162 -10.71 8.70 3.16
N GLN A 163 -11.40 8.55 4.28
CA GLN A 163 -11.05 7.64 5.36
C GLN A 163 -12.03 6.48 5.40
N VAL A 164 -11.50 5.28 5.63
CA VAL A 164 -12.30 4.11 5.98
C VAL A 164 -12.43 4.07 7.50
N CYS A 165 -13.67 4.16 7.97
CA CYS A 165 -14.04 4.07 9.37
C CYS A 165 -14.03 2.60 9.85
N ASP A 166 -13.96 2.39 11.17
CA ASP A 166 -13.97 1.04 11.78
C ASP A 166 -15.25 0.24 11.47
N ASP A 167 -16.35 0.92 11.18
CA ASP A 167 -17.62 0.32 10.76
C ASP A 167 -17.68 -0.01 9.25
N GLY A 168 -16.56 0.19 8.53
CA GLY A 168 -16.43 -0.04 7.10
C GLY A 168 -17.00 1.07 6.22
N THR A 169 -17.54 2.15 6.79
CA THR A 169 -17.98 3.29 5.99
C THR A 169 -16.80 4.09 5.43
N VAL A 170 -16.97 4.65 4.24
CA VAL A 170 -15.99 5.52 3.59
C VAL A 170 -16.53 6.94 3.63
N THR A 171 -15.80 7.83 4.30
CA THR A 171 -16.20 9.24 4.45
C THR A 171 -15.16 10.14 3.80
N PRO A 172 -15.58 11.22 3.10
CA PRO A 172 -14.65 12.28 2.75
C PRO A 172 -13.95 12.74 4.04
N ASP A 173 -12.63 12.83 4.02
CA ASP A 173 -11.91 13.23 5.22
C ASP A 173 -12.11 14.73 5.47
N GLU A 174 -13.09 15.08 6.31
CA GLU A 174 -13.33 16.47 6.70
C GLU A 174 -12.19 17.05 7.56
N ALA A 175 -11.44 16.19 8.28
CA ALA A 175 -10.33 16.59 9.14
C ALA A 175 -9.05 16.94 8.35
N ILE A 176 -9.02 16.63 7.05
CA ILE A 176 -7.98 17.01 6.08
C ILE A 176 -8.48 18.11 5.13
N ARG A 177 -9.55 18.84 5.49
CA ARG A 177 -9.93 20.09 4.77
C ARG A 177 -8.87 21.19 4.81
N ASN A 178 -7.84 21.08 5.64
CA ASN A 178 -6.81 22.11 5.79
C ASN A 178 -5.60 21.97 4.84
N VAL A 179 -5.52 20.94 3.98
CA VAL A 179 -4.32 20.74 3.16
C VAL A 179 -4.47 21.16 1.70
N LEU A 180 -5.67 21.14 1.10
CA LEU A 180 -5.87 21.64 -0.26
C LEU A 180 -7.23 22.33 -0.34
N THR A 181 -7.21 23.66 -0.33
CA THR A 181 -8.38 24.47 -0.63
C THR A 181 -8.85 24.10 -2.04
N HIS A 182 -10.18 24.00 -2.22
CA HIS A 182 -10.92 23.63 -3.45
C HIS A 182 -11.39 22.16 -3.55
N LEU A 183 -12.07 21.66 -2.51
CA LEU A 183 -13.09 20.64 -2.73
C LEU A 183 -14.40 21.33 -3.22
N PRO A 184 -15.06 20.83 -4.27
CA PRO A 184 -16.38 21.29 -4.66
C PRO A 184 -17.35 21.07 -3.49
N LYS A 185 -18.06 22.13 -3.09
CA LYS A 185 -19.15 22.02 -2.12
C LYS A 185 -20.24 21.15 -2.75
N ASN A 186 -20.52 19.99 -2.15
CA ASN A 186 -21.64 19.06 -2.44
C ASN A 186 -21.32 17.84 -3.35
N GLU A 187 -20.55 16.87 -2.86
CA GLU A 187 -20.61 15.49 -3.40
C GLU A 187 -21.12 14.50 -2.33
N PRO A 188 -21.96 13.52 -2.71
CA PRO A 188 -22.57 12.58 -1.79
C PRO A 188 -21.55 11.57 -1.26
N THR A 189 -21.76 11.12 -0.02
CA THR A 189 -21.09 9.96 0.56
C THR A 189 -21.15 8.77 -0.40
N LEU A 190 -20.01 8.32 -0.93
CA LEU A 190 -19.93 7.12 -1.75
C LEU A 190 -20.04 5.89 -0.84
N ARG A 191 -21.16 5.16 -0.92
CA ARG A 191 -21.27 3.82 -0.32
C ARG A 191 -20.71 2.80 -1.30
N PHE A 192 -19.54 2.24 -1.00
CA PHE A 192 -19.09 1.03 -1.67
C PHE A 192 -19.78 -0.17 -1.01
N SER A 193 -20.59 -0.93 -1.74
CA SER A 193 -20.98 -2.25 -1.28
C SER A 193 -19.75 -3.14 -1.33
N MET A 194 -19.27 -3.61 -0.19
CA MET A 194 -18.30 -4.70 -0.21
C MET A 194 -18.94 -5.90 -0.91
N PRO A 195 -18.27 -6.54 -1.89
CA PRO A 195 -18.71 -7.86 -2.32
C PRO A 195 -18.70 -8.77 -1.08
N ALA A 196 -19.74 -9.57 -0.91
CA ALA A 196 -19.82 -10.53 0.18
C ALA A 196 -18.53 -11.35 0.19
N ILE A 197 -17.79 -11.29 1.31
CA ILE A 197 -16.74 -12.27 1.57
C ILE A 197 -17.46 -13.62 1.56
N PRO A 198 -17.09 -14.58 0.69
CA PRO A 198 -17.70 -15.90 0.73
C PRO A 198 -17.53 -16.44 2.14
N THR A 199 -18.64 -16.69 2.82
CA THR A 199 -18.63 -17.40 4.08
C THR A 199 -18.04 -18.77 3.80
N LEU A 200 -16.82 -19.02 4.27
CA LEU A 200 -16.29 -20.37 4.31
C LEU A 200 -17.27 -21.20 5.14
N PRO A 201 -17.73 -22.36 4.64
CA PRO A 201 -18.60 -23.22 5.42
C PRO A 201 -17.89 -23.56 6.74
N PRO A 202 -18.63 -23.66 7.86
CA PRO A 202 -18.05 -24.08 9.12
C PRO A 202 -17.31 -25.41 8.90
N ALA A 203 -16.14 -25.54 9.50
CA ALA A 203 -15.36 -26.76 9.41
C ALA A 203 -16.24 -27.92 9.90
N SER A 204 -16.55 -28.85 9.01
CA SER A 204 -17.07 -30.15 9.38
C SER A 204 -15.98 -30.83 10.22
N VAL A 205 -16.28 -30.99 11.50
CA VAL A 205 -15.53 -31.85 12.41
C VAL A 205 -15.97 -33.28 12.08
N GLU A 206 -15.14 -34.00 11.34
CA GLU A 206 -15.05 -35.47 11.39
C GLU A 206 -13.60 -35.84 11.72
#